data_AF-A0A6J1SUU1-F1
#
_entry.id   AF-A0A6J1SUU1-F1
#
_cell.length_a   1.000
_cell.length_b   1.000
_cell.length_c   1.000
_cell.angle_alpha   90.00
_cell.angle_beta   90.00
_cell.angle_gamma   90.00
#
_symmetry.space_group_name_H-M   'P 1'
#
loop_
_entity.id
_entity.type
_entity.pdbx_description
1 polymer ?
#
loop_
_entity_poly.entity_id
_entity_poly.type
_entity_poly.pdbx_seq_one_letter_code
_entity_poly.pdbx_strand_id
1 'polypeptide(L)'
;MGTARPIHINPFPYRVFQKFWRGKAPPAQNLGGHGPPRPPRLLRHWQEKAALLRDAPGVTRLVGVCCDKDPVWSLQLLQRAAPTVERLSVNHPREAHLRAVHAIPRLRRLYVSGDAALRLDPLELPALPPGHAGLQWLSVQNLPRATTQSLLRAHGGTLEELELYVGTAGSGGWPYSCGDLLSLLEQSWLRALRRLVLRRGWCSHSAAACREQRGNVRRVLPGTEVLCGSCVGVRAEWV
;
A
#
# COMPACT_ATOMS: atom_id res chain seq x y z
N MET A 1 27.52 5.19 -5.78
CA MET A 1 26.07 4.90 -5.88
C MET A 1 25.77 3.68 -5.01
N GLY A 2 25.21 3.88 -3.82
CA GLY A 2 24.95 2.80 -2.87
C GLY A 2 23.67 2.04 -3.22
N THR A 3 23.74 0.71 -3.31
CA THR A 3 22.60 -0.17 -3.56
C THR A 3 21.68 -0.21 -2.33
N ALA A 4 20.49 0.37 -2.42
CA ALA A 4 19.49 0.34 -1.35
C ALA A 4 18.94 -1.09 -1.13
N ARG A 5 18.83 -1.52 0.14
CA ARG A 5 18.39 -2.86 0.53
C ARG A 5 16.90 -2.86 0.90
N PRO A 6 16.07 -3.74 0.33
CA PRO A 6 14.65 -3.86 0.71
C PRO A 6 14.51 -4.56 2.07
N ILE A 7 13.66 -4.01 2.95
CA ILE A 7 13.24 -4.70 4.19
C ILE A 7 11.85 -5.29 3.94
N HIS A 8 11.76 -6.62 3.97
CA HIS A 8 10.50 -7.36 3.95
C HIS A 8 10.06 -7.66 5.38
N ILE A 9 8.90 -7.16 5.80
CA ILE A 9 8.33 -7.43 7.12
C ILE A 9 7.21 -8.46 6.94
N ASN A 10 7.35 -9.61 7.60
CA ASN A 10 6.41 -10.73 7.49
C ASN A 10 5.41 -10.68 8.67
N PRO A 11 4.08 -10.66 8.44
CA PRO A 11 3.13 -10.28 9.50
C PRO A 11 2.55 -11.43 10.37
N PHE A 12 3.21 -12.58 10.52
CA PHE A 12 2.69 -13.69 11.36
C PHE A 12 3.76 -14.40 12.20
N PRO A 13 3.41 -14.95 13.39
CA PRO A 13 4.24 -15.92 14.07
C PRO A 13 3.98 -17.33 13.49
N TYR A 14 4.21 -17.55 12.19
CA TYR A 14 4.15 -18.88 11.59
C TYR A 14 5.35 -19.08 10.65
N ARG A 15 6.35 -19.77 11.17
CA ARG A 15 7.42 -20.55 10.51
C ARG A 15 7.91 -20.12 9.11
N VAL A 16 9.22 -19.85 9.13
CA VAL A 16 10.25 -20.03 8.08
C VAL A 16 10.59 -18.78 7.25
N PHE A 17 11.60 -18.09 7.78
CA PHE A 17 12.76 -17.56 7.06
C PHE A 17 12.77 -17.78 5.54
N GLN A 18 12.74 -16.68 4.78
CA GLN A 18 13.58 -16.60 3.59
C GLN A 18 14.54 -15.41 3.71
N LYS A 19 15.82 -15.78 3.76
CA LYS A 19 17.02 -14.95 3.74
C LYS A 19 16.92 -13.85 2.69
N PHE A 20 17.18 -12.60 3.08
CA PHE A 20 18.06 -11.70 2.34
C PHE A 20 18.75 -10.74 3.30
N TRP A 21 19.65 -11.31 4.11
CA TRP A 21 20.70 -10.57 4.81
C TRP A 21 22.04 -11.15 4.33
N ARG A 22 22.75 -10.45 3.43
CA ARG A 22 24.18 -10.70 3.17
C ARG A 22 24.99 -9.64 3.92
N GLY A 23 25.09 -9.82 5.23
CA GLY A 23 26.33 -9.54 5.94
C GLY A 23 27.02 -10.88 6.13
N LYS A 24 28.28 -10.99 5.71
CA LYS A 24 29.09 -12.21 5.90
C LYS A 24 29.14 -12.50 7.40
N ALA A 25 28.47 -13.54 7.85
CA ALA A 25 28.76 -14.12 9.16
C ALA A 25 30.13 -14.83 9.07
N PRO A 26 31.02 -14.66 10.05
CA PRO A 26 32.25 -15.45 10.12
C PRO A 26 31.91 -16.94 10.28
N PRO A 27 32.77 -17.85 9.80
CA PRO A 27 32.52 -19.28 9.91
C PRO A 27 32.46 -19.69 11.38
N ALA A 28 31.33 -20.29 11.77
CA ALA A 28 31.14 -20.81 13.12
C ALA A 28 32.05 -22.04 13.29
N GLN A 29 33.02 -21.92 14.19
CA GLN A 29 33.81 -23.06 14.66
C GLN A 29 32.94 -23.95 15.54
N ASN A 30 32.98 -25.24 15.27
CA ASN A 30 32.18 -26.28 15.91
C ASN A 30 32.78 -26.60 17.28
N LEU A 31 32.24 -26.03 18.36
CA LEU A 31 32.57 -26.40 19.73
C LEU A 31 31.35 -27.04 20.38
N GLY A 32 31.46 -28.35 20.67
CA GLY A 32 30.41 -29.19 21.26
C GLY A 32 30.18 -28.90 22.75
N GLY A 33 29.61 -27.74 23.06
CA GLY A 33 29.21 -27.36 24.41
C GLY A 33 27.72 -27.03 24.49
N HIS A 34 27.07 -27.44 25.58
CA HIS A 34 25.71 -27.04 25.95
C HIS A 34 25.55 -25.52 25.84
N GLY A 35 24.97 -25.07 24.71
CA GLY A 35 24.75 -23.66 24.44
C GLY A 35 23.76 -23.06 25.44
N PRO A 36 23.85 -21.73 25.70
CA PRO A 36 22.94 -21.06 26.60
C PRO A 36 21.48 -21.27 26.19
N PRO A 37 20.54 -21.35 27.16
CA PRO A 37 19.15 -21.60 26.88
C PRO A 37 18.61 -20.58 25.88
N ARG A 38 17.92 -21.07 24.85
CA ARG A 38 17.32 -20.21 23.83
C ARG A 38 16.32 -19.26 24.52
N PRO A 39 16.41 -17.94 24.29
CA PRO A 39 15.48 -17.01 24.91
C PRO A 39 14.03 -17.32 24.49
N PRO A 40 13.04 -17.04 25.36
CA PRO A 40 11.63 -17.21 25.06
C PRO A 40 11.23 -16.52 23.76
N ARG A 41 10.29 -17.09 23.01
CA ARG A 41 9.86 -16.59 21.69
C ARG A 41 9.44 -15.11 21.72
N LEU A 42 8.79 -14.66 22.80
CA LEU A 42 8.35 -13.28 22.97
C LEU A 42 9.52 -12.29 23.06
N LEU A 43 10.59 -12.65 23.77
CA LEU A 43 11.76 -11.80 23.91
C LEU A 43 12.47 -11.59 22.57
N ARG A 44 12.59 -12.66 21.77
CA ARG A 44 13.17 -12.58 20.41
C ARG A 44 12.37 -11.65 19.52
N HIS A 45 11.04 -11.74 19.55
CA HIS A 45 10.14 -10.90 18.77
C HIS A 45 10.32 -9.41 19.08
N TRP A 46 10.42 -9.04 20.36
CA TRP A 46 10.68 -7.66 20.77
C TRP A 46 12.06 -7.15 20.34
N GLN A 47 13.09 -8.00 20.43
CA GLN A 47 14.43 -7.64 19.97
C GLN A 47 14.49 -7.41 18.45
N GLU A 48 13.80 -8.24 17.68
CA GLU A 48 13.67 -8.09 16.22
C GLU A 48 12.94 -6.79 15.87
N LYS A 49 11.81 -6.50 16.53
CA LYS A 49 11.08 -5.23 16.36
C LYS A 49 11.91 -4.00 16.69
N ALA A 50 12.69 -4.05 17.77
CA ALA A 50 13.56 -2.95 18.16
C ALA A 50 14.71 -2.76 17.15
N ALA A 51 15.28 -3.84 16.63
CA ALA A 51 16.28 -3.79 15.57
C ALA A 51 15.72 -3.16 14.30
N LEU A 52 14.53 -3.58 13.85
CA LEU A 52 13.86 -2.99 12.69
C LEU A 52 13.61 -1.49 12.85
N LEU A 53 13.22 -1.01 14.03
CA LEU A 53 13.05 0.42 14.28
C LEU A 53 14.37 1.19 14.28
N ARG A 54 15.50 0.56 14.64
CA ARG A 54 16.83 1.19 14.54
C ARG A 54 17.30 1.25 13.10
N ASP A 55 17.00 0.23 12.30
CA ASP A 55 17.44 0.11 10.91
C ASP A 55 16.49 0.82 9.92
N ALA A 56 15.35 1.33 10.39
CA ALA A 56 14.34 2.00 9.57
C ALA A 56 14.84 3.27 8.82
N PRO A 57 15.68 4.14 9.41
CA PRO A 57 16.24 5.28 8.69
C PRO A 57 17.11 4.82 7.51
N GLY A 58 16.92 5.42 6.32
CA GLY A 58 17.65 5.04 5.12
C GLY A 58 16.96 3.97 4.27
N VAL A 59 15.89 3.36 4.77
CA VAL A 59 15.08 2.41 4.00
C VAL A 59 14.30 3.17 2.93
N THR A 60 14.39 2.70 1.68
CA THR A 60 13.67 3.28 0.54
C THR A 60 12.43 2.50 0.15
N ARG A 61 12.33 1.23 0.58
CA ARG A 61 11.22 0.32 0.29
C ARG A 61 10.78 -0.43 1.54
N LEU A 62 9.52 -0.25 1.90
CA LEU A 62 8.91 -0.89 3.06
C LEU A 62 7.63 -1.63 2.64
N VAL A 63 7.57 -2.93 2.87
CA VAL A 63 6.50 -3.78 2.33
C VAL A 63 5.89 -4.68 3.40
N GLY A 64 4.59 -4.93 3.28
CA GLY A 64 3.87 -5.85 4.17
C GLY A 64 3.63 -5.30 5.58
N VAL A 65 3.59 -3.99 5.77
CA VAL A 65 3.35 -3.40 7.10
C VAL A 65 1.89 -3.59 7.49
N CYS A 66 1.61 -4.53 8.39
CA CYS A 66 0.27 -4.75 8.95
C CYS A 66 0.06 -3.85 10.17
N CYS A 67 -0.66 -2.75 9.97
CA CYS A 67 -0.86 -1.71 10.96
C CYS A 67 -1.86 -2.10 12.08
N ASP A 68 -2.65 -3.15 11.89
CA ASP A 68 -3.61 -3.65 12.87
C ASP A 68 -2.95 -4.55 13.93
N LYS A 69 -1.84 -5.22 13.59
CA LYS A 69 -1.18 -6.21 14.46
C LYS A 69 -0.41 -5.59 15.62
N ASP A 70 0.20 -4.43 15.38
CA ASP A 70 0.84 -3.61 16.41
C ASP A 70 0.79 -2.14 15.99
N PRO A 71 -0.34 -1.44 16.23
CA PRO A 71 -0.57 -0.08 15.75
C PRO A 71 0.48 0.92 16.20
N VAL A 72 1.01 0.76 17.41
CA VAL A 72 2.01 1.68 17.95
C VAL A 72 3.35 1.46 17.27
N TRP A 73 3.78 0.21 17.16
CA TRP A 73 5.05 -0.12 16.51
C TRP A 73 5.04 0.21 15.01
N SER A 74 3.97 -0.10 14.29
CA SER A 74 3.87 0.21 12.86
C SER A 74 3.88 1.71 12.60
N LEU A 75 3.20 2.51 13.45
CA LEU A 75 3.25 3.97 13.34
C LEU A 75 4.67 4.50 13.56
N GLN A 76 5.38 4.02 14.59
CA GLN A 76 6.78 4.41 14.85
C GLN A 76 7.69 4.04 13.68
N LEU A 77 7.50 2.87 13.09
CA LEU A 77 8.27 2.41 11.94
C LEU A 77 8.06 3.35 10.73
N LEU A 78 6.80 3.69 10.42
CA LEU A 78 6.47 4.62 9.34
C LEU A 78 7.11 5.99 9.56
N GLN A 79 7.02 6.53 10.77
CA GLN A 79 7.59 7.83 11.13
C GLN A 79 9.12 7.85 10.99
N ARG A 80 9.81 6.79 11.43
CA ARG A 80 11.28 6.71 11.33
C ARG A 80 11.78 6.52 9.90
N ALA A 81 11.02 5.81 9.07
CA ALA A 81 11.37 5.57 7.68
C ALA A 81 10.94 6.71 6.74
N ALA A 82 10.03 7.58 7.17
CA ALA A 82 9.41 8.64 6.37
C ALA A 82 10.41 9.50 5.56
N PRO A 83 11.58 9.91 6.07
CA PRO A 83 12.48 10.77 5.30
C PRO A 83 13.06 10.12 4.03
N THR A 84 13.06 8.79 3.92
CA THR A 84 13.76 8.06 2.85
C THR A 84 12.89 7.10 2.05
N VAL A 85 11.72 6.73 2.56
CA VAL A 85 10.83 5.76 1.89
C VAL A 85 10.24 6.34 0.61
N GLU A 86 10.38 5.60 -0.48
CA GLU A 86 9.83 5.92 -1.80
C GLU A 86 8.75 4.92 -2.24
N ARG A 87 8.77 3.70 -1.68
CA ARG A 87 7.83 2.61 -1.98
C ARG A 87 7.28 2.02 -0.70
N LEU A 88 5.96 2.01 -0.55
CA LEU A 88 5.29 1.55 0.65
C LEU A 88 4.10 0.64 0.34
N SER A 89 4.01 -0.48 1.08
CA SER A 89 2.80 -1.30 1.15
C SER A 89 2.34 -1.43 2.59
N VAL A 90 1.14 -0.92 2.88
CA VAL A 90 0.48 -1.01 4.19
C VAL A 90 -0.83 -1.80 4.12
N ASN A 91 -1.08 -2.61 5.13
CA ASN A 91 -2.30 -3.37 5.32
C ASN A 91 -3.00 -2.91 6.59
N HIS A 92 -4.32 -2.76 6.50
CA HIS A 92 -5.23 -2.36 7.56
C HIS A 92 -4.79 -1.08 8.31
N PRO A 93 -4.44 0.02 7.59
CA PRO A 93 -3.96 1.23 8.24
C PRO A 93 -5.09 1.98 8.96
N ARG A 94 -4.92 2.25 10.26
CA ARG A 94 -5.75 3.22 10.98
C ARG A 94 -5.48 4.65 10.54
N GLU A 95 -6.35 5.57 10.93
CA GLU A 95 -6.24 7.00 10.63
C GLU A 95 -4.85 7.60 10.87
N ALA A 96 -4.25 7.35 12.03
CA ALA A 96 -2.90 7.82 12.34
C ALA A 96 -1.84 7.30 11.36
N HIS A 97 -1.98 6.07 10.87
CA HIS A 97 -1.09 5.50 9.86
C HIS A 97 -1.29 6.17 8.51
N LEU A 98 -2.54 6.38 8.08
CA LEU A 98 -2.84 7.06 6.80
C LEU A 98 -2.29 8.49 6.80
N ARG A 99 -2.43 9.23 7.91
CA ARG A 99 -1.80 10.55 8.06
C ARG A 99 -0.27 10.48 8.01
N ALA A 100 0.34 9.52 8.69
CA ALA A 100 1.78 9.33 8.65
C ALA A 100 2.27 9.01 7.23
N VAL A 101 1.57 8.12 6.50
CA VAL A 101 1.86 7.77 5.10
C VAL A 101 1.73 8.99 4.18
N HIS A 102 0.67 9.78 4.35
CA HIS A 102 0.43 10.99 3.58
C HIS A 102 1.53 12.04 3.78
N ALA A 103 2.13 12.08 4.98
CA ALA A 103 3.23 12.97 5.34
C ALA A 103 4.64 12.47 4.91
N ILE A 104 4.75 11.33 4.20
CA ILE A 104 6.05 10.85 3.69
C ILE A 104 6.44 11.65 2.43
N PRO A 105 7.46 12.53 2.49
CA PRO A 105 7.72 13.52 1.43
C PRO A 105 8.20 12.92 0.11
N ARG A 106 8.85 11.76 0.18
CA ARG A 106 9.47 11.09 -0.98
C ARG A 106 8.66 9.92 -1.50
N LEU A 107 7.47 9.65 -0.94
CA LEU A 107 6.68 8.50 -1.32
C LEU A 107 6.18 8.65 -2.75
N ARG A 108 6.54 7.71 -3.62
CA ARG A 108 6.14 7.70 -5.04
C ARG A 108 5.20 6.56 -5.37
N ARG A 109 5.31 5.42 -4.67
CA ARG A 109 4.47 4.24 -4.91
C ARG A 109 3.83 3.78 -3.61
N LEU A 110 2.51 3.73 -3.58
CA LEU A 110 1.74 3.31 -2.42
C LEU A 110 0.77 2.19 -2.78
N TYR A 111 0.89 1.06 -2.08
CA TYR A 111 -0.18 0.07 -1.97
C TYR A 111 -0.82 0.20 -0.60
N VAL A 112 -2.15 0.30 -0.58
CA VAL A 112 -2.92 0.35 0.66
C VAL A 112 -4.10 -0.60 0.57
N SER A 113 -4.16 -1.53 1.52
CA SER A 113 -5.31 -2.41 1.73
C SER A 113 -6.00 -2.07 3.04
N GLY A 114 -7.25 -1.63 3.00
CA GLY A 114 -8.09 -1.41 4.18
C GLY A 114 -8.66 -2.71 4.77
N ASP A 115 -9.37 -2.57 5.90
CA ASP A 115 -10.28 -3.58 6.45
C ASP A 115 -11.72 -3.04 6.54
N ALA A 116 -12.64 -3.89 7.00
CA ALA A 116 -14.01 -3.48 7.26
C ALA A 116 -14.15 -2.53 8.47
N ALA A 117 -13.17 -2.47 9.39
CA ALA A 117 -13.22 -1.62 10.58
C ALA A 117 -13.02 -0.14 10.26
N LEU A 118 -12.29 0.18 9.18
CA LEU A 118 -12.18 1.56 8.66
C LEU A 118 -13.48 2.11 8.06
N ARG A 119 -14.55 1.31 7.96
CA ARG A 119 -15.79 1.73 7.29
C ARG A 119 -16.62 2.77 8.04
N LEU A 120 -16.28 3.06 9.29
CA LEU A 120 -17.16 3.84 10.17
C LEU A 120 -17.00 5.35 9.98
N ASP A 121 -15.77 5.86 9.84
CA ASP A 121 -15.52 7.30 9.74
C ASP A 121 -14.74 7.68 8.46
N PRO A 122 -15.31 8.52 7.58
CA PRO A 122 -14.61 9.13 6.46
C PRO A 122 -13.37 9.90 6.93
N LEU A 123 -12.18 9.42 6.58
CA LEU A 123 -10.96 10.21 6.76
C LEU A 123 -10.73 11.11 5.56
N GLU A 124 -10.79 12.41 5.78
CA GLU A 124 -10.29 13.43 4.86
C GLU A 124 -8.83 13.76 5.19
N LEU A 125 -7.95 13.50 4.22
CA LEU A 125 -6.55 13.92 4.27
C LEU A 125 -6.43 15.37 3.80
N PRO A 126 -5.57 16.18 4.46
CA PRO A 126 -5.30 17.54 4.03
C PRO A 126 -4.63 17.57 2.65
N ALA A 127 -4.48 18.77 2.07
CA ALA A 127 -3.64 18.95 0.90
C ALA A 127 -2.17 18.61 1.23
N LEU A 128 -1.42 18.16 0.23
CA LEU A 128 0.00 17.89 0.39
C LEU A 128 0.76 19.17 0.75
N PRO A 129 1.68 19.12 1.73
CA PRO A 129 2.49 20.27 2.04
C PRO A 129 3.47 20.56 0.87
N PRO A 130 3.92 21.83 0.72
CA PRO A 130 4.89 22.19 -0.30
C PRO A 130 6.15 21.31 -0.24
N GLY A 131 6.69 20.94 -1.40
CA GLY A 131 7.89 20.10 -1.50
C GLY A 131 7.65 18.59 -1.45
N HIS A 132 6.40 18.14 -1.27
CA HIS A 132 6.05 16.73 -1.50
C HIS A 132 6.17 16.36 -2.98
N ALA A 133 6.81 15.23 -3.26
CA ALA A 133 6.91 14.71 -4.63
C ALA A 133 5.54 14.25 -5.19
N GLY A 134 4.60 13.93 -4.30
CA GLY A 134 3.32 13.31 -4.65
C GLY A 134 3.49 11.85 -5.10
N LEU A 135 2.38 11.12 -5.16
CA LEU A 135 2.36 9.75 -5.64
C LEU A 135 2.39 9.74 -7.16
N GLN A 136 3.16 8.81 -7.72
CA GLN A 136 3.16 8.47 -9.15
C GLN A 136 2.36 7.18 -9.40
N TRP A 137 2.36 6.26 -8.44
CA TRP A 137 1.61 5.01 -8.50
C TRP A 137 0.83 4.79 -7.20
N LEU A 138 -0.45 4.47 -7.33
CA LEU A 138 -1.34 4.17 -6.20
C LEU A 138 -2.17 2.93 -6.50
N SER A 139 -2.13 1.95 -5.59
CA SER A 139 -3.07 0.83 -5.59
C SER A 139 -3.90 0.85 -4.31
N VAL A 140 -5.22 0.92 -4.47
CA VAL A 140 -6.18 0.96 -3.36
C VAL A 140 -7.06 -0.27 -3.36
N GLN A 141 -7.07 -0.96 -2.22
CA GLN A 141 -7.95 -2.09 -1.96
C GLN A 141 -8.72 -1.85 -0.66
N ASN A 142 -10.05 -2.06 -0.69
CA ASN A 142 -10.90 -2.04 0.50
C ASN A 142 -10.79 -0.79 1.40
N LEU A 143 -10.41 0.38 0.88
CA LEU A 143 -10.52 1.64 1.61
C LEU A 143 -11.94 2.21 1.51
N PRO A 144 -12.40 2.96 2.53
CA PRO A 144 -13.63 3.74 2.45
C PRO A 144 -13.63 4.64 1.21
N ARG A 145 -14.82 4.85 0.64
CA ARG A 145 -14.98 5.66 -0.57
C ARG A 145 -14.42 7.07 -0.39
N ALA A 146 -14.83 7.76 0.67
CA ALA A 146 -14.42 9.12 0.97
C ALA A 146 -12.90 9.24 1.15
N THR A 147 -12.28 8.30 1.88
CA THR A 147 -10.82 8.26 2.05
C THR A 147 -10.09 7.99 0.73
N THR A 148 -10.63 7.10 -0.11
CA THR A 148 -10.08 6.88 -1.46
C THR A 148 -10.14 8.17 -2.27
N GLN A 149 -11.27 8.86 -2.27
CA GLN A 149 -11.44 10.12 -2.96
C GLN A 149 -10.49 11.22 -2.45
N SER A 150 -10.31 11.33 -1.14
CA SER A 150 -9.38 12.29 -0.55
C SER A 150 -7.93 12.01 -0.97
N LEU A 151 -7.49 10.75 -0.96
CA LEU A 151 -6.18 10.35 -1.48
C LEU A 151 -6.01 10.74 -2.96
N LEU A 152 -7.02 10.46 -3.79
CA LEU A 152 -6.97 10.79 -5.22
C LEU A 152 -6.90 12.30 -5.45
N ARG A 153 -7.70 13.10 -4.73
CA ARG A 153 -7.65 14.58 -4.82
C ARG A 153 -6.29 15.11 -4.40
N ALA A 154 -5.74 14.61 -3.30
CA ALA A 154 -4.45 15.09 -2.79
C ALA A 154 -3.29 14.81 -3.75
N HIS A 155 -3.38 13.74 -4.54
CA HIS A 155 -2.33 13.32 -5.49
C HIS A 155 -2.69 13.51 -6.97
N GLY A 156 -3.83 14.12 -7.30
CA GLY A 156 -4.36 14.14 -8.67
C GLY A 156 -3.47 14.86 -9.68
N GLY A 157 -2.64 15.80 -9.23
CA GLY A 157 -1.67 16.49 -10.06
C GLY A 157 -0.41 15.67 -10.40
N THR A 158 -0.10 14.62 -9.64
CA THR A 158 1.15 13.84 -9.79
C THR A 158 0.91 12.37 -10.12
N LEU A 159 -0.31 11.86 -9.90
CA LEU A 159 -0.62 10.44 -10.02
C LEU A 159 -0.66 9.99 -11.48
N GLU A 160 0.29 9.15 -11.87
CA GLU A 160 0.44 8.65 -13.24
C GLU A 160 -0.27 7.31 -13.44
N GLU A 161 -0.26 6.45 -12.43
CA GLU A 161 -0.83 5.11 -12.45
C GLU A 161 -1.74 4.87 -11.23
N LEU A 162 -2.96 4.40 -11.49
CA LEU A 162 -3.95 4.09 -10.47
C LEU A 162 -4.48 2.67 -10.64
N GLU A 163 -4.41 1.87 -9.59
CA GLU A 163 -5.11 0.59 -9.49
C GLU A 163 -6.23 0.67 -8.44
N LEU A 164 -7.46 0.36 -8.86
CA LEU A 164 -8.63 0.34 -7.99
C LEU A 164 -9.23 -1.05 -7.94
N TYR A 165 -9.33 -1.64 -6.75
CA TYR A 165 -10.08 -2.87 -6.51
C TYR A 165 -11.56 -2.56 -6.32
N VAL A 166 -12.32 -2.59 -7.41
CA VAL A 166 -13.74 -2.20 -7.45
C VAL A 166 -14.54 -3.11 -8.39
N GLY A 167 -15.81 -3.35 -8.06
CA GLY A 167 -16.77 -4.05 -8.92
C GLY A 167 -17.27 -3.23 -10.10
N THR A 168 -18.28 -3.74 -10.82
CA THR A 168 -19.05 -2.93 -11.78
C THR A 168 -20.24 -2.23 -11.10
N ALA A 169 -21.10 -1.55 -11.84
CA ALA A 169 -22.39 -1.10 -11.31
C ALA A 169 -23.21 -2.31 -10.83
N GLY A 170 -23.95 -2.15 -9.73
CA GLY A 170 -24.68 -3.21 -9.04
C GLY A 170 -25.29 -2.72 -7.73
N SER A 171 -25.97 -3.62 -7.01
CA SER A 171 -26.63 -3.31 -5.72
C SER A 171 -25.69 -3.36 -4.51
N GLY A 172 -24.43 -3.75 -4.69
CA GLY A 172 -23.45 -3.76 -3.61
C GLY A 172 -23.02 -2.35 -3.21
N GLY A 173 -22.59 -2.19 -1.96
CA GLY A 173 -21.88 -0.97 -1.55
C GLY A 173 -20.46 -0.92 -2.12
N TRP A 174 -19.83 0.26 -2.05
CA TRP A 174 -18.40 0.41 -2.32
C TRP A 174 -17.57 -0.54 -1.43
N PRO A 175 -16.52 -1.21 -1.95
CA PRO A 175 -16.05 -1.22 -3.33
C PRO A 175 -16.68 -2.33 -4.22
N TYR A 176 -17.57 -3.15 -3.68
CA TYR A 176 -18.16 -4.32 -4.38
C TYR A 176 -19.06 -3.93 -5.55
N SER A 177 -19.68 -2.76 -5.49
CA SER A 177 -20.22 -2.10 -6.68
C SER A 177 -19.80 -0.62 -6.69
N CYS A 178 -19.64 -0.06 -7.88
CA CYS A 178 -19.22 1.33 -8.05
C CYS A 178 -19.98 2.00 -9.21
N GLY A 179 -21.30 2.13 -9.04
CA GLY A 179 -22.15 2.87 -9.98
C GLY A 179 -21.77 4.34 -10.11
N ASP A 180 -21.14 4.90 -9.08
CA ASP A 180 -20.70 6.29 -8.96
C ASP A 180 -19.18 6.46 -9.14
N LEU A 181 -18.51 5.49 -9.79
CA LEU A 181 -17.07 5.56 -10.06
C LEU A 181 -16.71 6.79 -10.90
N LEU A 182 -17.55 7.15 -11.87
CA LEU A 182 -17.32 8.30 -12.74
C LEU A 182 -17.23 9.60 -11.94
N SER A 183 -18.21 9.85 -11.07
CA SER A 183 -18.24 11.03 -10.21
C SER A 183 -17.03 11.09 -9.28
N LEU A 184 -16.55 9.95 -8.79
CA LEU A 184 -15.33 9.89 -7.98
C LEU A 184 -14.10 10.33 -8.78
N LEU A 185 -13.96 9.86 -10.03
CA LEU A 185 -12.82 10.19 -10.89
C LEU A 185 -12.86 11.65 -11.35
N GLU A 186 -14.03 12.16 -11.75
CA GLU A 186 -14.26 13.56 -12.14
C GLU A 186 -13.84 14.52 -11.03
N GLN A 187 -14.25 14.23 -9.80
CA GLN A 187 -13.99 15.08 -8.62
C GLN A 187 -12.56 14.94 -8.08
N SER A 188 -11.72 14.09 -8.67
CA SER A 188 -10.36 13.80 -8.21
C SER A 188 -9.27 14.55 -8.99
N TRP A 189 -9.61 15.25 -10.07
CA TRP A 189 -8.68 16.09 -10.84
C TRP A 189 -7.39 15.36 -11.27
N LEU A 190 -7.52 14.14 -11.79
CA LEU A 190 -6.42 13.22 -12.13
C LEU A 190 -5.68 13.63 -13.42
N ARG A 191 -5.07 14.82 -13.43
CA ARG A 191 -4.49 15.46 -14.64
C ARG A 191 -3.26 14.75 -15.19
N ALA A 192 -2.49 14.08 -14.34
CA ALA A 192 -1.28 13.35 -14.73
C ALA A 192 -1.55 11.87 -15.09
N LEU A 193 -2.79 11.40 -14.96
CA LEU A 193 -3.09 9.97 -15.02
C LEU A 193 -2.99 9.42 -16.44
N ARG A 194 -2.03 8.52 -16.62
CA ARG A 194 -1.74 7.82 -17.88
C ARG A 194 -2.40 6.45 -17.90
N ARG A 195 -2.55 5.81 -16.75
CA ARG A 195 -3.03 4.43 -16.66
C ARG A 195 -3.95 4.21 -15.46
N LEU A 196 -5.11 3.60 -15.72
CA LEU A 196 -6.08 3.18 -14.73
C LEU A 196 -6.38 1.69 -14.88
N VAL A 197 -6.05 0.90 -13.86
CA VAL A 197 -6.35 -0.53 -13.81
C VAL A 197 -7.49 -0.79 -12.83
N LEU A 198 -8.60 -1.32 -13.34
CA LEU A 198 -9.73 -1.78 -12.54
C LEU A 198 -9.53 -3.26 -12.19
N ARG A 199 -9.26 -3.54 -10.92
CA ARG A 199 -9.07 -4.88 -10.36
C ARG A 199 -10.40 -5.40 -9.84
N ARG A 200 -10.79 -6.61 -10.24
CA ARG A 200 -12.09 -7.22 -9.86
C ARG A 200 -11.98 -8.23 -8.73
N GLY A 201 -10.97 -8.11 -7.88
CA GLY A 201 -10.77 -9.04 -6.77
C GLY A 201 -12.04 -9.12 -5.92
N TRP A 202 -12.57 -10.33 -5.73
CA TRP A 202 -13.75 -10.61 -4.89
C TRP A 202 -15.06 -9.94 -5.32
N CYS A 203 -15.14 -9.40 -6.55
CA CYS A 203 -16.33 -8.70 -7.05
C CYS A 203 -16.92 -9.43 -8.26
N SER A 204 -18.24 -9.46 -8.35
CA SER A 204 -18.91 -9.89 -9.58
C SER A 204 -18.66 -8.86 -10.69
N HIS A 205 -18.34 -9.35 -11.89
CA HIS A 205 -18.33 -8.51 -13.10
C HIS A 205 -18.71 -9.37 -14.31
N SER A 206 -19.62 -8.89 -15.14
CA SER A 206 -19.83 -9.45 -16.46
C SER A 206 -18.92 -8.75 -17.47
N ALA A 207 -18.55 -9.42 -18.55
CA ALA A 207 -17.74 -8.83 -19.61
C ALA A 207 -18.42 -7.59 -20.24
N ALA A 208 -19.75 -7.64 -20.39
CA ALA A 208 -20.55 -6.52 -20.92
C ALA A 208 -20.51 -5.30 -19.99
N ALA A 209 -20.84 -5.48 -18.70
CA ALA A 209 -20.82 -4.39 -17.72
C ALA A 209 -19.41 -3.81 -17.54
N CYS A 210 -18.37 -4.65 -17.59
CA CYS A 210 -17.00 -4.17 -17.54
C CYS A 210 -16.61 -3.36 -18.78
N ARG A 211 -17.07 -3.76 -19.98
CA ARG A 211 -16.81 -3.02 -21.22
C ARG A 211 -17.49 -1.64 -21.17
N GLU A 212 -18.74 -1.61 -20.73
CA GLU A 212 -19.50 -0.37 -20.54
C GLU A 212 -18.83 0.57 -19.53
N GLN A 213 -18.51 0.09 -18.33
CA GLN A 213 -17.83 0.88 -17.31
C GLN A 213 -16.50 1.46 -17.83
N ARG A 214 -15.66 0.64 -18.50
CA ARG A 214 -14.42 1.13 -19.10
C ARG A 214 -14.66 2.17 -20.20
N GLY A 215 -15.71 2.01 -20.99
CA GLY A 215 -16.15 2.98 -21.98
C GLY A 215 -16.49 4.32 -21.34
N ASN A 216 -17.30 4.30 -20.28
CA ASN A 216 -17.68 5.50 -19.55
C ASN A 216 -16.48 6.19 -18.90
N VAL A 217 -15.58 5.43 -18.26
CA VAL A 217 -14.37 5.99 -17.63
C VAL A 217 -13.47 6.69 -18.66
N ARG A 218 -13.32 6.14 -19.87
CA ARG A 218 -12.53 6.78 -20.94
C ARG A 218 -13.13 8.11 -21.43
N ARG A 219 -14.45 8.29 -21.32
CA ARG A 219 -15.08 9.57 -21.67
C ARG A 219 -14.70 10.66 -20.65
N VAL A 220 -14.59 10.29 -19.38
CA VAL A 220 -14.22 11.19 -18.27
C VAL A 220 -12.71 11.47 -18.23
N LEU A 221 -11.89 10.48 -18.58
CA LEU A 221 -10.43 10.55 -18.55
C LEU A 221 -9.86 10.37 -19.96
N PRO A 222 -10.02 11.38 -20.85
CA PRO A 222 -9.49 11.29 -22.20
C PRO A 222 -7.95 11.17 -22.16
N GLY A 223 -7.40 10.23 -22.94
CA GLY A 223 -5.96 9.97 -23.00
C GLY A 223 -5.43 8.98 -21.96
N THR A 224 -6.22 8.61 -20.96
CA THR A 224 -5.83 7.58 -19.98
C THR A 224 -6.11 6.16 -20.52
N GLU A 225 -5.13 5.27 -20.38
CA GLU A 225 -5.31 3.85 -20.65
C GLU A 225 -6.16 3.20 -19.54
N VAL A 226 -7.38 2.76 -19.89
CA VAL A 226 -8.29 2.11 -18.93
C VAL A 226 -8.35 0.60 -19.15
N LEU A 227 -7.81 -0.15 -18.18
CA LEU A 227 -7.68 -1.61 -18.21
C LEU A 227 -8.56 -2.30 -17.17
N CYS A 228 -8.90 -3.56 -17.42
CA CYS A 228 -9.48 -4.45 -16.40
C CYS A 228 -8.52 -5.61 -16.15
N GLY A 229 -8.05 -5.75 -14.91
CA GLY A 229 -7.06 -6.78 -14.57
C GLY A 229 -7.52 -8.21 -14.90
N SER A 230 -8.81 -8.49 -14.76
CA SER A 230 -9.38 -9.82 -15.02
C SER A 230 -9.60 -10.10 -16.51
N CYS A 231 -10.01 -9.10 -17.30
CA CYS A 231 -10.32 -9.33 -18.73
C CYS A 231 -9.08 -9.41 -19.62
N VAL A 232 -8.00 -8.68 -19.28
CA VAL A 232 -6.79 -8.60 -20.12
C VAL A 232 -5.57 -9.28 -19.47
N GLY A 233 -5.75 -9.94 -18.32
CA GLY A 233 -4.67 -10.68 -17.66
C GLY A 233 -3.50 -9.83 -17.16
N VAL A 234 -3.73 -8.54 -16.91
CA VAL A 234 -2.68 -7.64 -16.38
C VAL A 234 -2.29 -8.13 -14.99
N ARG A 235 -1.01 -8.47 -14.78
CA ARG A 235 -0.53 -8.91 -13.47
C ARG A 235 -0.57 -7.75 -12.47
N ALA A 236 -0.83 -8.07 -11.20
CA ALA A 236 -0.67 -7.11 -10.11
C ALA A 236 0.82 -6.77 -9.96
N GLU A 237 1.14 -5.49 -9.96
CA GLU A 237 2.48 -5.06 -9.58
C GLU A 237 2.54 -4.97 -8.06
N TRP A 238 3.40 -5.77 -7.45
CA TRP A 238 3.61 -5.75 -6.01
C TRP A 238 4.69 -4.71 -5.68
N VAL A 239 4.35 -3.75 -4.82
CA VAL A 239 5.24 -2.65 -4.36
C VAL A 239 6.50 -3.16 -3.73
#